data_AF-A0A6V7RRA6-F1
#
_entry.id   AF-A0A6V7RRA6-F1
#
_cell.length_a   1.000
_cell.length_b   1.000
_cell.length_c   1.000
_cell.angle_alpha   90.00
_cell.angle_beta   90.00
_cell.angle_gamma   90.00
#
_symmetry.space_group_name_H-M   'P 1'
#
loop_
_entity.id
_entity.type
_entity.pdbx_description
1 polymer ?
#
loop_
_entity_poly.entity_id
_entity_poly.type
_entity_poly.pdbx_seq_one_letter_code
_entity_poly.pdbx_strand_id
1 'polypeptide(L)' 'MKNLIIRIIKETMKDPVKREKVMNYVKPIISNYTNKNNKKK' A
#
# COMPACT_ATOMS: atom_id res chain seq x y z
N MET A 1 4.00 7.95 -19.20
CA MET A 1 2.90 7.26 -18.49
C MET A 1 3.25 6.81 -17.07
N LYS A 2 4.33 6.04 -16.83
CA LYS A 2 4.73 5.61 -15.46
C LYS A 2 4.79 6.76 -14.44
N ASN A 3 5.39 7.90 -14.82
CA ASN A 3 5.51 9.05 -13.92
C ASN A 3 4.17 9.72 -13.56
N LEU A 4 3.16 9.63 -14.43
CA LEU A 4 1.85 10.21 -14.18
C LEU A 4 1.10 9.41 -13.09
N ILE A 5 1.13 8.08 -13.19
CA ILE A 5 0.51 7.18 -12.22
C ILE A 5 1.17 7.35 -10.84
N ILE A 6 2.50 7.42 -10.79
CA ILE A 6 3.25 7.65 -9.54
C ILE A 6 2.87 8.99 -8.91
N ARG A 7 2.66 10.03 -9.73
CA ARG A 7 2.28 11.37 -9.26
C ARG A 7 0.88 11.39 -8.67
N ILE A 8 -0.09 10.76 -9.35
CA ILE A 8 -1.47 10.62 -8.87
C ILE A 8 -1.47 9.86 -7.54
N ILE A 9 -0.76 8.74 -7.45
CA ILE A 9 -0.64 7.97 -6.20
C ILE A 9 -0.07 8.85 -5.09
N LYS A 10 1.02 9.58 -5.35
CA LYS A 10 1.61 10.53 -4.38
C LYS A 10 0.61 11.59 -3.93
N GLU A 11 -0.19 12.13 -4.82
CA GLU A 11 -1.22 13.12 -4.48
C GLU A 11 -2.35 12.52 -3.65
N THR A 12 -2.86 11.33 -4.00
CA THR A 12 -3.86 10.62 -3.18
C THR A 12 -3.33 10.22 -1.80
N MET A 13 -2.03 9.97 -1.67
CA MET A 13 -1.39 9.62 -0.40
C MET A 13 -1.06 10.83 0.48
N LYS A 14 -1.17 12.07 -0.03
CA LYS A 14 -1.04 13.30 0.78
C LYS A 14 -2.27 13.56 1.64
N ASP A 15 -3.44 13.11 1.19
CA ASP A 15 -4.69 13.24 1.93
C ASP A 15 -4.73 12.19 3.06
N PRO A 16 -4.79 12.61 4.34
CA PRO A 16 -4.70 11.70 5.47
C PRO A 16 -5.85 10.68 5.51
N VAL A 17 -7.07 11.10 5.11
CA VAL A 17 -8.27 10.23 5.13
C VAL A 17 -8.16 9.15 4.05
N LYS A 18 -7.68 9.53 2.86
CA LYS A 18 -7.49 8.57 1.76
C LYS A 18 -6.30 7.64 2.04
N ARG A 19 -5.21 8.18 2.61
CA ARG A 19 -4.04 7.41 3.02
C ARG A 19 -4.39 6.32 4.03
N GLU A 20 -5.21 6.63 5.03
CA GLU A 20 -5.63 5.65 6.03
C GLU A 20 -6.46 4.50 5.42
N LYS A 21 -7.37 4.81 4.50
CA LYS A 21 -8.15 3.79 3.76
C LYS A 21 -7.24 2.87 2.94
N VAL A 22 -6.29 3.45 2.19
CA VAL A 22 -5.32 2.67 1.42
C VAL A 22 -4.47 1.81 2.34
N MET A 23 -4.00 2.37 3.46
CA MET A 23 -3.16 1.65 4.40
C MET A 23 -3.93 0.50 5.07
N ASN A 24 -5.19 0.71 5.46
CA ASN A 24 -6.03 -0.34 6.03
C ASN A 24 -6.31 -1.49 5.06
N TYR A 25 -6.46 -1.20 3.77
CA TYR A 25 -6.59 -2.22 2.73
C TYR A 25 -5.27 -2.97 2.49
N VAL A 26 -4.15 -2.25 2.45
CA VAL A 26 -2.84 -2.83 2.11
C VAL A 26 -2.21 -3.57 3.30
N LYS A 27 -2.46 -3.14 4.54
CA LYS A 27 -1.91 -3.73 5.78
C LYS A 27 -2.13 -5.24 5.90
N PRO A 28 -3.34 -5.81 5.72
CA PRO A 28 -3.53 -7.25 5.76
C PRO A 28 -2.82 -7.97 4.60
N ILE A 29 -2.72 -7.35 3.42
CA ILE A 29 -2.03 -7.93 2.26
C ILE A 29 -0.53 -8.05 2.54
N ILE A 30 0.08 -6.98 3.06
CA ILE A 30 1.50 -6.99 3.46
C ILE A 30 1.71 -7.98 4.60
N SER A 31 0.86 -7.97 5.64
CA SER A 31 0.95 -8.90 6.76
C SER A 31 0.91 -10.35 6.29
N ASN A 32 0.00 -10.69 5.38
CA ASN A 32 -0.11 -12.02 4.78
C ASN A 32 1.12 -12.38 3.93
N TYR A 33 1.65 -11.43 3.15
CA TYR A 33 2.85 -11.63 2.35
C TYR A 33 4.08 -11.89 3.24
N THR A 34 4.28 -11.08 4.29
CA THR A 34 5.37 -11.24 5.25
C THR A 34 5.24 -12.56 6.02
N ASN A 35 4.04 -12.93 6.49
CA ASN A 35 3.81 -14.21 7.16
C ASN A 35 4.04 -15.41 6.24
N LYS A 36 3.65 -15.31 4.96
CA LYS A 36 3.84 -16.38 3.98
C LYS A 36 5.33 -16.60 3.64
N ASN A 37 6.13 -15.54 3.67
CA ASN A 37 7.59 -15.64 3.51
C ASN A 37 8.29 -16.15 4.77
N ASN A 38 7.79 -15.81 5.98
CA ASN A 38 8.33 -16.35 7.23
C ASN A 38 7.97 -17.82 7.48
N LYS A 39 6.83 -18.32 6.98
CA LYS A 39 6.45 -19.75 7.07
C LYS A 39 7.22 -20.68 6.13
N LYS A 40 7.97 -20.14 5.18
CA LYS A 40 8.80 -20.90 4.23
C LYS A 40 10.26 -21.06 4.65
N LYS A 41 10.63 -20.53 5.82
CA LYS A 41 11.96 -20.70 6.43
C LYS A 41 11.95 -21.77 7.50
#